data_AF-A0AAW9K7Y0-F1
#
_entry.id   AF-A0AAW9K7Y0-F1
#
_cell.length_a   1.000
_cell.length_b   1.000
_cell.length_c   1.000
_cell.angle_alpha   90.00
_cell.angle_beta   90.00
_cell.angle_gamma   90.00
#
_symmetry.space_group_name_H-M   'P 1'
#
loop_
_entity.id
_entity.type
_entity.pdbx_description
1 polymer ?
#
loop_
_entity_poly.entity_id
_entity_poly.type
_entity_poly.pdbx_seq_one_letter_code
_entity_poly.pdbx_strand_id
1 'polypeptide(L)'
;MEKHKVSWLELFYDLVFVVAISSTSHLLTTVNQQPRHFFVITGEYLLMIVPMWWAWAGQTMFLNRYRLILKKPHYYTFIQMFFVMLMTASFNLNFNETYFTFLLGFVGIRVLTIVQYHSVKRCIDNPADKNIIQLLTNYFTFSLVLSSTSLFFTGFPRYFILFFGIFLDIVMPLINRKKLRDSPVDVSHLAERLGLFTLICFGETVVALIAILNGQTMDVSTLLYVIAAFVAISLMWSSYYAHLDWIIDKKQLTNGQLLLYSNLFMLISITLFAAALHLGHHPVLPFRLINLLFIFSFLLFYSTKHFIFIYHPRKKVAKKTVRKIIGLGVFVILFGSIAFVISITPIWILAVLIVISSLDNLISYEFELEK
;
A
#
# COMPACT_ATOMS: atom_id res chain seq x y z
N MET A 1 -18.49 -21.71 -10.26
CA MET A 1 -18.39 -20.31 -9.82
C MET A 1 -17.77 -19.53 -10.96
N GLU A 2 -18.55 -18.68 -11.63
CA GLU A 2 -18.01 -17.75 -12.61
C GLU A 2 -16.92 -16.89 -11.95
N LYS A 3 -15.76 -16.75 -12.61
CA LYS A 3 -14.69 -15.87 -12.12
C LYS A 3 -15.25 -14.45 -12.03
N HIS A 4 -15.31 -13.89 -10.83
CA HIS A 4 -15.54 -12.46 -10.65
C HIS A 4 -14.35 -11.70 -11.24
N LYS A 5 -14.48 -11.26 -12.49
CA LYS A 5 -13.49 -10.37 -13.11
C LYS A 5 -13.60 -8.96 -12.52
N VAL A 6 -12.49 -8.23 -12.56
CA VAL A 6 -12.45 -6.80 -12.21
C VAL A 6 -13.28 -6.01 -13.22
N SER A 7 -14.14 -5.12 -12.71
CA SER A 7 -14.99 -4.28 -13.54
C SER A 7 -14.29 -2.98 -13.94
N TRP A 8 -14.69 -2.38 -15.07
CA TRP A 8 -14.20 -1.05 -15.48
C TRP A 8 -14.40 0.04 -14.42
N LEU A 9 -15.47 -0.06 -13.63
CA LEU A 9 -15.74 0.85 -12.52
C LEU A 9 -14.70 0.72 -11.41
N GLU A 10 -14.28 -0.51 -11.09
CA GLU A 10 -13.24 -0.79 -10.10
C GLU A 10 -11.89 -0.25 -10.58
N LEU A 11 -11.55 -0.44 -11.87
CA LEU A 11 -10.33 0.12 -12.46
C LEU A 11 -10.32 1.65 -12.45
N PHE A 12 -11.46 2.28 -12.78
CA PHE A 12 -11.57 3.73 -12.74
C PHE A 12 -11.42 4.26 -11.30
N TYR A 13 -11.93 3.53 -10.31
CA TYR A 13 -11.74 3.86 -8.89
C TYR A 13 -10.26 3.79 -8.50
N ASP A 14 -9.57 2.74 -8.93
CA ASP A 14 -8.13 2.55 -8.68
C ASP A 14 -7.31 3.71 -9.30
N LEU A 15 -7.73 4.26 -10.45
CA LEU A 15 -7.05 5.38 -11.11
C LEU A 15 -7.07 6.68 -10.27
N VAL A 16 -8.12 6.94 -9.51
CA VAL A 16 -8.19 8.12 -8.62
C VAL A 16 -7.12 8.04 -7.52
N PHE A 17 -6.78 6.82 -7.08
CA PHE A 17 -5.72 6.61 -6.09
C PHE A 17 -4.31 6.75 -6.68
N VAL A 18 -4.13 6.65 -8.01
CA VAL A 18 -2.84 6.98 -8.66
C VAL A 18 -2.46 8.43 -8.33
N VAL A 19 -3.41 9.35 -8.50
CA VAL A 19 -3.22 10.77 -8.22
C VAL A 19 -2.94 11.00 -6.74
N ALA A 20 -3.63 10.25 -5.87
CA ALA A 20 -3.41 10.28 -4.43
C ALA A 20 -1.99 9.85 -4.04
N ILE A 21 -1.52 8.74 -4.60
CA ILE A 21 -0.16 8.22 -4.40
C ILE A 21 0.87 9.26 -4.86
N SER A 22 0.71 9.78 -6.08
CA SER A 22 1.63 10.78 -6.64
C SER A 22 1.69 12.06 -5.79
N SER A 23 0.53 12.51 -5.29
CA SER A 23 0.46 13.67 -4.38
C SER A 23 1.23 13.43 -3.07
N THR A 24 1.10 12.24 -2.47
CA THR A 24 1.88 11.89 -1.27
C THR A 24 3.36 11.69 -1.54
N SER A 25 3.74 11.17 -2.71
CA SER A 25 5.15 11.03 -3.11
C SER A 25 5.82 12.40 -3.30
N HIS A 26 5.11 13.37 -3.88
CA HIS A 26 5.61 14.73 -4.01
C HIS A 26 5.84 15.40 -2.65
N LEU A 27 5.05 15.06 -1.62
CA LEU A 27 5.34 15.54 -0.25
C LEU A 27 6.68 15.03 0.26
N LEU A 28 7.08 13.79 -0.03
CA LEU A 28 8.39 13.27 0.38
C LEU A 28 9.56 14.00 -0.29
N THR A 29 9.38 14.51 -1.52
CA THR A 29 10.46 15.25 -2.20
C THR A 29 10.64 16.68 -1.68
N THR A 30 9.66 17.23 -0.95
CA THR A 30 9.80 18.54 -0.26
C THR A 30 10.89 18.54 0.81
N VAL A 31 11.36 17.36 1.26
CA VAL A 31 12.53 17.24 2.13
C VAL A 31 13.76 17.97 1.56
N ASN A 32 13.88 18.09 0.23
CA ASN A 32 14.95 18.86 -0.40
C ASN A 32 14.99 20.32 0.05
N GLN A 33 13.86 20.90 0.44
CA GLN A 33 13.77 22.28 0.92
C GLN A 33 14.05 22.36 2.43
N GLN A 34 13.78 21.29 3.19
CA GLN A 34 13.90 21.26 4.65
C GLN A 34 14.55 19.95 5.16
N PRO A 35 15.86 19.72 4.90
CA PRO A 35 16.51 18.43 5.19
C PRO A 35 16.49 18.04 6.69
N ARG A 36 16.48 19.05 7.57
CA ARG A 36 16.44 18.85 9.04
C ARG A 36 15.12 18.24 9.52
N HIS A 37 14.05 18.36 8.74
CA HIS A 37 12.71 17.88 9.06
C HIS A 37 12.39 16.52 8.41
N PHE A 38 13.38 15.81 7.88
CA PHE A 38 13.20 14.51 7.20
C PHE A 38 12.27 13.54 7.95
N PHE A 39 12.50 13.32 9.25
CA PHE A 39 11.68 12.40 10.05
C PHE A 39 10.25 12.88 10.26
N VAL A 40 10.04 14.20 10.37
CA VAL A 40 8.71 14.80 10.51
C VAL A 40 7.94 14.65 9.20
N ILE A 41 8.54 15.03 8.07
CA ILE A 41 7.93 14.91 6.74
C ILE A 41 7.59 13.45 6.42
N THR A 42 8.50 12.52 6.74
CA THR A 42 8.24 11.08 6.56
C THR A 42 7.09 10.60 7.45
N GLY A 43 7.01 11.09 8.69
CA GLY A 43 5.90 10.80 9.60
C GLY A 43 4.57 11.34 9.09
N GLU A 44 4.53 12.57 8.59
CA GLU A 44 3.35 13.19 7.97
C GLU A 44 2.90 12.42 6.73
N TYR A 45 3.83 12.02 5.87
CA TYR A 45 3.56 11.15 4.73
C TYR A 45 2.90 9.83 5.17
N LEU A 46 3.42 9.17 6.22
CA LEU A 46 2.83 7.94 6.74
C LEU A 46 1.41 8.16 7.28
N LEU A 47 1.18 9.29 7.95
CA LEU A 47 -0.15 9.69 8.44
C LEU A 47 -1.14 9.97 7.30
N MET A 48 -0.69 10.35 6.11
CA MET A 48 -1.56 10.59 4.94
C MET A 48 -1.82 9.32 4.12
N ILE A 49 -0.81 8.48 3.93
CA ILE A 49 -0.94 7.28 3.10
C ILE A 49 -1.80 6.19 3.75
N VAL A 50 -1.82 6.13 5.08
CA VAL A 50 -2.60 5.13 5.83
C VAL A 50 -4.12 5.35 5.68
N PRO A 51 -4.69 6.54 5.92
CA PRO A 51 -6.10 6.82 5.64
C PRO A 51 -6.45 6.63 4.17
N MET A 52 -5.56 7.04 3.26
CA MET A 52 -5.73 6.85 1.83
C MET A 52 -5.91 5.37 1.48
N TRP A 53 -4.97 4.52 1.92
CA TRP A 53 -5.05 3.08 1.70
C TRP A 53 -6.34 2.47 2.26
N TRP A 54 -6.82 2.94 3.40
CA TRP A 54 -8.06 2.45 4.02
C TRP A 54 -9.36 2.97 3.44
N ALA A 55 -9.34 4.12 2.78
CA ALA A 55 -10.42 4.51 1.89
C ALA A 55 -10.52 3.55 0.71
N TRP A 56 -9.38 3.18 0.11
CA TRP A 56 -9.34 2.21 -0.99
C TRP A 56 -9.78 0.81 -0.55
N ALA A 57 -9.14 0.26 0.49
CA ALA A 57 -9.38 -1.11 0.94
C ALA A 57 -10.81 -1.32 1.46
N GLY A 58 -11.40 -0.31 2.12
CA GLY A 58 -12.79 -0.38 2.57
C GLY A 58 -13.75 -0.62 1.40
N GLN A 59 -13.60 0.16 0.33
CA GLN A 59 -14.42 0.01 -0.87
C GLN A 59 -14.12 -1.29 -1.62
N THR A 60 -12.85 -1.67 -1.72
CA THR A 60 -12.44 -2.92 -2.35
C THR A 60 -13.03 -4.12 -1.66
N MET A 61 -12.99 -4.16 -0.32
CA MET A 61 -13.57 -5.24 0.46
C MET A 61 -15.10 -5.27 0.41
N PHE A 62 -15.74 -4.11 0.37
CA PHE A 62 -17.18 -4.02 0.19
C PHE A 62 -17.60 -4.61 -1.17
N LEU A 63 -17.01 -4.14 -2.27
CA LEU A 63 -17.33 -4.62 -3.61
C LEU A 63 -16.98 -6.10 -3.77
N ASN A 64 -15.86 -6.55 -3.23
CA ASN A 64 -15.46 -7.96 -3.30
C ASN A 64 -16.50 -8.90 -2.67
N ARG A 65 -17.18 -8.47 -1.59
CA ARG A 65 -18.22 -9.29 -0.93
C ARG A 65 -19.61 -9.11 -1.55
N TYR A 66 -19.99 -7.88 -1.90
CA TYR A 66 -21.40 -7.53 -2.09
C TYR A 66 -21.72 -6.85 -3.42
N ARG A 67 -20.78 -6.77 -4.37
CA ARG A 67 -20.97 -6.07 -5.66
C ARG A 67 -22.22 -6.51 -6.42
N LEU A 68 -22.50 -7.82 -6.52
CA LEU A 68 -23.65 -8.34 -7.28
C LEU A 68 -25.00 -8.00 -6.63
N ILE A 69 -25.00 -7.70 -5.33
CA ILE A 69 -26.21 -7.42 -4.56
C ILE A 69 -26.49 -5.91 -4.52
N LEU A 70 -25.44 -5.09 -4.57
CA LEU A 70 -25.58 -3.64 -4.52
C LEU A 70 -26.29 -3.11 -5.78
N LYS A 71 -27.44 -2.48 -5.59
CA LYS A 71 -28.16 -1.78 -6.66
C LYS A 71 -27.41 -0.50 -7.03
N LYS A 72 -27.20 -0.29 -8.33
CA LYS A 72 -26.59 0.92 -8.91
C LYS A 72 -25.22 1.28 -8.27
N PRO A 73 -24.21 0.38 -8.31
CA PRO A 73 -22.93 0.59 -7.65
C PRO A 73 -22.16 1.82 -8.16
N HIS A 74 -22.42 2.25 -9.40
CA HIS A 74 -21.74 3.39 -10.01
C HIS A 74 -21.98 4.72 -9.30
N TYR A 75 -23.20 5.02 -8.84
CA TYR A 75 -23.47 6.28 -8.14
C TYR A 75 -22.67 6.39 -6.84
N TYR A 76 -22.65 5.32 -6.04
CA TYR A 76 -21.87 5.31 -4.80
C TYR A 76 -20.38 5.52 -5.07
N THR A 77 -19.84 4.80 -6.06
CA THR A 77 -18.42 4.88 -6.40
C THR A 77 -18.04 6.26 -6.95
N PHE A 78 -18.86 6.89 -7.81
CA PHE A 78 -18.56 8.24 -8.31
C PHE A 78 -18.57 9.30 -7.21
N ILE A 79 -19.54 9.25 -6.29
CA ILE A 79 -19.57 10.19 -5.15
C ILE A 79 -18.35 9.91 -4.24
N GLN A 80 -17.98 8.66 -4.05
CA GLN A 80 -16.81 8.30 -3.25
C GLN A 80 -15.50 8.80 -3.88
N MET A 81 -15.35 8.73 -5.21
CA MET A 81 -14.20 9.30 -5.92
C MET A 81 -14.06 10.80 -5.68
N PHE A 82 -15.17 11.55 -5.65
CA PHE A 82 -15.16 12.97 -5.32
C PHE A 82 -14.63 13.21 -3.89
N PHE A 83 -15.07 12.44 -2.90
CA PHE A 83 -14.54 12.56 -1.54
C PHE A 83 -13.09 12.11 -1.40
N VAL A 84 -12.64 11.10 -2.17
CA VAL A 84 -11.22 10.72 -2.28
C VAL A 84 -10.41 11.88 -2.86
N MET A 85 -10.94 12.59 -3.87
CA MET A 85 -10.29 13.77 -4.42
C MET A 85 -10.15 14.88 -3.37
N LEU A 86 -11.18 15.17 -2.58
CA LEU A 86 -11.11 16.15 -1.49
C LEU A 86 -10.05 15.75 -0.44
N MET A 87 -10.07 14.48 -0.02
CA MET A 87 -9.08 13.96 0.93
C MET A 87 -7.66 14.07 0.36
N THR A 88 -7.44 13.71 -0.90
CA THR A 88 -6.13 13.81 -1.55
C THR A 88 -5.65 15.25 -1.69
N ALA A 89 -6.54 16.16 -2.11
CA ALA A 89 -6.22 17.58 -2.27
C ALA A 89 -5.83 18.25 -0.94
N SER A 90 -6.18 17.64 0.19
CA SER A 90 -5.81 18.14 1.51
C SER A 90 -4.41 17.73 1.97
N PHE A 91 -3.70 16.87 1.23
CA PHE A 91 -2.34 16.44 1.56
C PHE A 91 -1.36 17.59 1.36
N ASN A 92 -1.02 18.24 2.47
CA ASN A 92 -0.14 19.40 2.52
C ASN A 92 0.65 19.37 3.85
N LEU A 93 1.90 19.84 3.83
CA LEU A 93 2.71 20.03 5.04
C LEU A 93 2.01 20.93 6.07
N ASN A 94 1.26 21.94 5.61
CA ASN A 94 0.42 22.78 6.46
C ASN A 94 -0.97 22.15 6.68
N PHE A 95 -1.01 20.92 7.21
CA PHE A 95 -2.24 20.15 7.36
C PHE A 95 -3.34 20.85 8.16
N ASN A 96 -2.99 21.83 9.02
CA ASN A 96 -3.96 22.63 9.76
C ASN A 96 -4.92 23.40 8.84
N GLU A 97 -4.42 23.94 7.74
CA GLU A 97 -5.21 24.74 6.78
C GLU A 97 -6.14 23.86 5.95
N THR A 98 -5.70 22.66 5.63
CA THR A 98 -6.43 21.69 4.81
C THR A 98 -7.23 20.68 5.62
N TYR A 99 -7.16 20.74 6.96
CA TYR A 99 -7.77 19.77 7.87
C TYR A 99 -9.27 19.57 7.65
N PHE A 100 -10.03 20.66 7.44
CA PHE A 100 -11.47 20.54 7.20
C PHE A 100 -11.78 19.79 5.91
N THR A 101 -11.03 20.06 4.84
CA THR A 101 -11.14 19.37 3.56
C THR A 101 -10.79 17.89 3.70
N PHE A 102 -9.73 17.56 4.46
CA PHE A 102 -9.37 16.18 4.79
C PHE A 102 -10.53 15.46 5.48
N LEU A 103 -11.04 16.07 6.56
CA LEU A 103 -12.09 15.49 7.37
C LEU A 103 -13.38 15.29 6.56
N LEU A 104 -13.77 16.26 5.74
CA LEU A 104 -14.92 16.16 4.86
C LEU A 104 -14.78 15.00 3.86
N GLY A 105 -13.60 14.85 3.26
CA GLY A 105 -13.28 13.71 2.39
C GLY A 105 -13.39 12.38 3.14
N PHE A 106 -12.73 12.26 4.29
CA PHE A 106 -12.76 11.05 5.11
C PHE A 106 -14.18 10.67 5.57
N VAL A 107 -14.93 11.63 6.12
CA VAL A 107 -16.31 11.45 6.57
C VAL A 107 -17.20 11.03 5.40
N GLY A 108 -17.10 11.71 4.26
CA GLY A 108 -17.89 11.39 3.07
C GLY A 108 -17.65 9.97 2.56
N ILE A 109 -16.39 9.54 2.48
CA ILE A 109 -16.01 8.17 2.10
C ILE A 109 -16.65 7.17 3.08
N ARG A 110 -16.50 7.38 4.39
CA ARG A 110 -16.99 6.46 5.42
C ARG A 110 -18.52 6.40 5.49
N VAL A 111 -19.20 7.54 5.40
CA VAL A 111 -20.67 7.60 5.33
C VAL A 111 -21.18 6.81 4.13
N LEU A 112 -20.59 6.98 2.95
CA LEU A 112 -20.98 6.23 1.76
C LEU A 112 -20.79 4.72 1.93
N THR A 113 -19.66 4.30 2.49
CA THR A 113 -19.43 2.88 2.82
C THR A 113 -20.48 2.33 3.78
N ILE A 114 -20.82 3.08 4.84
CA ILE A 114 -21.87 2.71 5.80
C ILE A 114 -23.25 2.59 5.12
N VAL A 115 -23.58 3.52 4.20
CA VAL A 115 -24.83 3.50 3.45
C VAL A 115 -24.88 2.31 2.49
N GLN A 116 -23.78 1.98 1.82
CA GLN A 116 -23.67 0.80 0.96
C GLN A 116 -23.92 -0.50 1.75
N TYR A 117 -23.31 -0.63 2.94
CA TYR A 117 -23.56 -1.76 3.84
C TYR A 117 -25.03 -1.88 4.25
N HIS A 118 -25.66 -0.78 4.66
CA HIS A 118 -27.09 -0.76 4.98
C HIS A 118 -27.98 -1.12 3.79
N SER A 119 -27.63 -0.63 2.60
CA SER A 119 -28.36 -0.89 1.36
C SER A 119 -28.36 -2.38 1.03
N VAL A 120 -27.19 -3.04 1.15
CA VAL A 120 -27.06 -4.50 0.94
C VAL A 120 -27.76 -5.29 2.04
N LYS A 121 -27.70 -4.85 3.29
CA LYS A 121 -28.36 -5.52 4.43
C LYS A 121 -29.87 -5.75 4.19
N ARG A 122 -30.52 -4.83 3.47
CA ARG A 122 -31.95 -4.89 3.11
C ARG A 122 -32.26 -5.87 1.97
N CYS A 123 -31.25 -6.31 1.22
CA CYS A 123 -31.42 -7.14 0.03
C CYS A 123 -30.84 -8.56 0.19
N ILE A 124 -30.16 -8.84 1.30
CA ILE A 124 -29.56 -10.13 1.59
C ILE A 124 -30.40 -10.88 2.62
N ASP A 125 -30.51 -12.21 2.49
CA ASP A 125 -31.25 -13.03 3.45
C ASP A 125 -30.34 -13.82 4.40
N ASN A 126 -29.10 -14.12 3.99
CA ASN A 126 -28.15 -14.89 4.77
C ASN A 126 -27.86 -14.23 6.15
N PRO A 127 -28.15 -14.91 7.28
CA PRO A 127 -27.94 -14.35 8.61
C PRO A 127 -26.46 -14.11 8.93
N ALA A 128 -25.55 -14.94 8.41
CA ALA A 128 -24.11 -14.75 8.63
C ALA A 128 -23.64 -13.41 8.02
N ASP A 129 -24.03 -13.12 6.78
CA ASP A 129 -23.70 -11.85 6.14
C ASP A 129 -24.34 -10.67 6.85
N LYS A 130 -25.61 -10.77 7.30
CA LYS A 130 -26.26 -9.71 8.08
C LYS A 130 -25.49 -9.36 9.35
N ASN A 131 -25.00 -10.38 10.07
CA ASN A 131 -24.20 -10.20 11.28
C ASN A 131 -22.86 -9.52 10.98
N ILE A 132 -22.18 -9.91 9.90
CA ILE A 132 -20.91 -9.29 9.48
C ILE A 132 -21.11 -7.86 9.00
N ILE A 133 -22.16 -7.60 8.22
CA ILE A 133 -22.53 -6.25 7.79
C ILE A 133 -22.80 -5.36 9.00
N GLN A 134 -23.57 -5.84 9.98
CA GLN A 134 -23.87 -5.08 11.20
C GLN A 134 -22.61 -4.83 12.05
N LEU A 135 -21.76 -5.84 12.20
CA LEU A 135 -20.50 -5.71 12.94
C LEU A 135 -19.58 -4.66 12.29
N LEU A 136 -19.36 -4.73 10.98
CA LEU A 136 -18.53 -3.77 10.25
C LEU A 136 -19.13 -2.37 10.30
N THR A 137 -20.44 -2.26 10.11
CA THR A 137 -21.14 -0.97 10.13
C THR A 137 -21.06 -0.30 11.49
N ASN A 138 -21.22 -1.06 12.58
CA ASN A 138 -21.09 -0.52 13.94
C ASN A 138 -19.67 0.00 14.19
N TYR A 139 -18.64 -0.72 13.77
CA TYR A 139 -17.26 -0.28 13.91
C TYR A 139 -16.95 0.97 13.10
N PHE A 140 -17.33 0.99 11.82
CA PHE A 140 -17.13 2.16 10.96
C PHE A 140 -17.91 3.38 11.49
N THR A 141 -19.11 3.18 12.02
CA THR A 141 -19.89 4.27 12.63
C THR A 141 -19.22 4.78 13.90
N PHE A 142 -18.73 3.89 14.77
CA PHE A 142 -18.05 4.27 16.00
C PHE A 142 -16.77 5.07 15.72
N SER A 143 -15.91 4.59 14.82
CA SER A 143 -14.72 5.31 14.37
C SER A 143 -15.06 6.65 13.72
N LEU A 144 -16.09 6.69 12.88
CA LEU A 144 -16.53 7.90 12.20
C LEU A 144 -16.97 8.96 13.22
N VAL A 145 -17.79 8.58 14.20
CA VAL A 145 -18.24 9.48 15.27
C VAL A 145 -17.04 9.99 16.06
N LEU A 146 -16.16 9.08 16.50
CA LEU A 146 -14.96 9.44 17.25
C LEU A 146 -14.06 10.40 16.46
N SER A 147 -13.76 10.08 15.21
CA SER A 147 -12.98 10.93 14.31
C SER A 147 -13.63 12.29 14.12
N SER A 148 -14.95 12.35 13.98
CA SER A 148 -15.69 13.60 13.79
C SER A 148 -15.69 14.49 15.04
N THR A 149 -15.60 13.91 16.24
CA THR A 149 -15.47 14.69 17.48
C THR A 149 -14.21 15.55 17.54
N SER A 150 -13.21 15.26 16.70
CA SER A 150 -12.00 16.09 16.61
C SER A 150 -12.27 17.55 16.21
N LEU A 151 -13.43 17.84 15.59
CA LEU A 151 -13.89 19.21 15.30
C LEU A 151 -14.04 20.10 16.53
N PHE A 152 -14.29 19.51 17.70
CA PHE A 152 -14.46 20.26 18.95
C PHE A 152 -13.13 20.63 19.62
N PHE A 153 -12.00 20.22 19.04
CA PHE A 153 -10.67 20.43 19.61
C PHE A 153 -9.78 21.23 18.67
N THR A 154 -8.75 21.87 19.23
CA THR A 154 -7.71 22.61 18.49
C THR A 154 -6.33 22.10 18.83
N GLY A 155 -5.35 22.29 17.94
CA GLY A 155 -3.96 21.88 18.17
C GLY A 155 -3.76 20.36 18.12
N PHE A 156 -2.88 19.83 18.98
CA PHE A 156 -2.51 18.42 19.02
C PHE A 156 -3.70 17.46 19.30
N PRO A 157 -4.59 17.72 20.28
CA PRO A 157 -5.71 16.83 20.58
C PRO A 157 -6.61 16.54 19.38
N ARG A 158 -6.82 17.53 18.50
CA ARG A 158 -7.61 17.37 17.27
C ARG A 158 -7.03 16.29 16.35
N TYR A 159 -5.74 16.34 16.07
CA TYR A 159 -5.09 15.34 15.23
C TYR A 159 -5.06 13.98 15.90
N PHE A 160 -4.78 13.94 17.21
CA PHE A 160 -4.78 12.70 17.97
C PHE A 160 -6.14 12.00 17.90
N ILE A 161 -7.25 12.71 18.17
CA ILE A 161 -8.60 12.13 18.15
C ILE A 161 -8.97 11.64 16.73
N LEU A 162 -8.67 12.44 15.70
CA LEU A 162 -8.90 12.06 14.30
C LEU A 162 -8.18 10.76 13.94
N PHE A 163 -6.86 10.72 14.12
CA PHE A 163 -6.06 9.56 13.76
C PHE A 163 -6.31 8.38 14.67
N PHE A 164 -6.73 8.60 15.92
CA PHE A 164 -7.13 7.52 16.81
C PHE A 164 -8.43 6.86 16.35
N GLY A 165 -9.41 7.62 15.86
CA GLY A 165 -10.60 7.05 15.22
C GLY A 165 -10.22 6.21 13.99
N ILE A 166 -9.44 6.78 13.08
CA ILE A 166 -8.91 6.05 11.91
C ILE A 166 -8.15 4.78 12.33
N PHE A 167 -7.34 4.85 13.39
CA PHE A 167 -6.63 3.70 13.95
C PHE A 167 -7.58 2.58 14.39
N LEU A 168 -8.72 2.91 15.01
CA LEU A 168 -9.72 1.93 15.38
C LEU A 168 -10.40 1.27 14.16
N ASP A 169 -10.64 2.02 13.08
CA ASP A 169 -11.11 1.44 11.81
C ASP A 169 -10.15 0.37 11.26
N ILE A 170 -8.85 0.56 11.47
CA ILE A 170 -7.81 -0.39 11.10
C ILE A 170 -7.94 -1.61 12.01
N VAL A 171 -7.80 -1.41 13.32
CA VAL A 171 -7.57 -2.53 14.24
C VAL A 171 -8.81 -3.41 14.43
N MET A 172 -10.02 -2.86 14.37
CA MET A 172 -11.25 -3.61 14.67
C MET A 172 -11.46 -4.84 13.76
N PRO A 173 -11.35 -4.75 12.41
CA PRO A 173 -11.36 -5.92 11.54
C PRO A 173 -10.29 -6.98 11.87
N LEU A 174 -9.13 -6.57 12.40
CA LEU A 174 -8.07 -7.51 12.78
C LEU A 174 -8.40 -8.31 14.03
N ILE A 175 -9.06 -7.70 15.01
CA ILE A 175 -9.45 -8.38 16.24
C ILE A 175 -10.54 -9.41 15.93
N ASN A 176 -11.48 -9.07 15.05
CA ASN A 176 -12.61 -9.92 14.69
C ASN A 176 -12.37 -10.82 13.47
N ARG A 177 -11.11 -11.09 13.11
CA ARG A 177 -10.72 -11.94 11.96
C ARG A 177 -11.47 -13.26 11.87
N LYS A 178 -11.73 -13.93 13.01
CA LYS A 178 -12.44 -15.23 13.05
C LYS A 178 -13.89 -15.09 12.59
N LYS A 179 -14.61 -14.09 13.10
CA LYS A 179 -16.00 -13.81 12.70
C LYS A 179 -16.07 -13.42 11.21
N LEU A 180 -15.11 -12.63 10.72
CA LEU A 180 -15.07 -12.23 9.32
C LEU A 180 -14.90 -13.40 8.33
N ARG A 181 -14.55 -14.60 8.79
CA ARG A 181 -14.47 -15.80 7.94
C ARG A 181 -15.85 -16.36 7.59
N ASP A 182 -16.89 -15.98 8.33
CA ASP A 182 -18.28 -16.39 8.08
C ASP A 182 -18.85 -15.72 6.81
N SER A 183 -18.24 -14.62 6.36
CA SER A 183 -18.48 -13.96 5.08
C SER A 183 -17.15 -13.83 4.31
N PRO A 184 -16.68 -14.93 3.70
CA PRO A 184 -15.36 -15.00 3.08
C PRO A 184 -15.28 -14.09 1.85
N VAL A 185 -14.07 -13.63 1.57
CA VAL A 185 -13.79 -12.87 0.34
C VAL A 185 -13.47 -13.82 -0.81
N ASP A 186 -13.81 -13.42 -2.03
CA ASP A 186 -13.19 -13.95 -3.24
C ASP A 186 -11.71 -13.54 -3.29
N VAL A 187 -10.81 -14.48 -2.98
CA VAL A 187 -9.36 -14.25 -2.99
C VAL A 187 -8.84 -14.01 -4.40
N SER A 188 -9.45 -14.61 -5.42
CA SER A 188 -9.04 -14.39 -6.81
C SER A 188 -9.25 -12.94 -7.23
N HIS A 189 -10.46 -12.41 -6.97
CA HIS A 189 -10.81 -11.02 -7.30
C HIS A 189 -9.97 -10.03 -6.48
N LEU A 190 -9.81 -10.28 -5.17
CA LEU A 190 -8.99 -9.44 -4.31
C LEU A 190 -7.52 -9.40 -4.73
N ALA A 191 -6.93 -10.56 -5.06
CA ALA A 191 -5.55 -10.64 -5.52
C ALA A 191 -5.34 -9.93 -6.87
N GLU A 192 -6.32 -10.03 -7.79
CA GLU A 192 -6.29 -9.31 -9.06
C GLU A 192 -6.27 -7.79 -8.82
N ARG A 193 -7.14 -7.27 -7.95
CA ARG A 193 -7.15 -5.83 -7.62
C ARG A 193 -5.89 -5.37 -6.90
N LEU A 194 -5.37 -6.16 -5.96
CA LEU A 194 -4.12 -5.83 -5.26
C LEU A 194 -2.93 -5.81 -6.22
N GLY A 195 -2.87 -6.75 -7.17
CA GLY A 195 -1.83 -6.78 -8.20
C GLY A 195 -1.88 -5.56 -9.12
N LEU A 196 -3.08 -5.18 -9.58
CA LEU A 196 -3.29 -3.98 -10.39
C LEU A 196 -2.94 -2.70 -9.62
N PHE A 197 -3.30 -2.63 -8.35
CA PHE A 197 -2.96 -1.48 -7.50
C PHE A 197 -1.45 -1.39 -7.23
N THR A 198 -0.78 -2.54 -7.05
CA THR A 198 0.68 -2.62 -6.92
C THR A 198 1.37 -2.18 -8.21
N LEU A 199 0.84 -2.56 -9.38
CA LEU A 199 1.33 -2.10 -10.68
C LEU A 199 1.22 -0.57 -10.82
N ILE A 200 0.11 0.02 -10.38
CA ILE A 200 -0.06 1.48 -10.30
C ILE A 200 1.04 2.11 -9.43
N CYS A 201 1.35 1.53 -8.26
CA CYS A 201 2.42 2.03 -7.39
C CYS A 201 3.79 1.96 -8.06
N PHE A 202 4.08 0.89 -8.83
CA PHE A 202 5.29 0.82 -9.63
C PHE A 202 5.34 1.91 -10.71
N GLY A 203 4.20 2.31 -11.26
CA GLY A 203 4.11 3.48 -12.14
C GLY A 203 4.70 4.75 -11.53
N GLU A 204 4.53 4.96 -10.22
CA GLU A 204 5.10 6.12 -9.52
C GLU A 204 6.64 6.08 -9.50
N THR A 205 7.26 4.90 -9.41
CA THR A 205 8.73 4.79 -9.53
C THR A 205 9.21 5.19 -10.92
N VAL A 206 8.43 4.91 -11.97
CA VAL A 206 8.73 5.34 -13.35
C VAL A 206 8.57 6.85 -13.49
N VAL A 207 7.54 7.44 -12.88
CA VAL A 207 7.37 8.91 -12.82
C VAL A 207 8.59 9.57 -12.16
N ALA A 208 9.12 8.98 -11.08
CA ALA A 208 10.35 9.47 -10.45
C ALA A 208 11.57 9.44 -11.39
N LEU A 209 11.72 8.39 -12.22
CA LEU A 209 12.80 8.33 -13.22
C LEU A 209 12.64 9.39 -14.31
N ILE A 210 11.42 9.63 -14.79
CA ILE A 210 11.14 10.67 -15.78
C ILE A 210 11.47 12.05 -15.20
N ALA A 211 11.11 12.30 -13.94
CA ALA A 211 11.44 13.54 -13.25
C ALA A 211 12.97 13.78 -13.18
N ILE A 212 13.76 12.73 -12.94
CA ILE A 212 15.22 12.78 -12.94
C ILE A 212 15.79 13.11 -14.33
N LEU A 213 15.22 12.54 -15.40
CA LEU A 213 15.67 12.80 -16.77
C LEU A 213 15.33 14.20 -17.29
N ASN A 214 14.30 14.84 -16.72
CA ASN A 214 13.77 16.10 -17.23
C ASN A 214 14.84 17.21 -17.17
N GLY A 215 15.26 17.71 -18.34
CA GLY A 215 16.29 18.74 -18.47
C GLY A 215 17.75 18.23 -18.37
N GLN A 216 17.99 16.93 -18.16
CA GLN A 216 19.33 16.34 -18.00
C GLN A 216 19.57 15.13 -18.93
N THR A 217 18.86 15.06 -20.07
CA THR A 217 18.85 13.88 -20.95
C THR A 217 20.20 13.53 -21.60
N MET A 218 21.14 14.47 -21.66
CA MET A 218 22.46 14.29 -22.29
C MET A 218 23.57 14.02 -21.27
N ASP A 219 23.28 14.04 -19.96
CA ASP A 219 24.27 13.74 -18.94
C ASP A 219 24.43 12.22 -18.75
N VAL A 220 25.65 11.73 -18.97
CA VAL A 220 25.97 10.29 -18.90
C VAL A 220 25.77 9.74 -17.49
N SER A 221 26.06 10.54 -16.45
CA SER A 221 25.94 10.09 -15.07
C SER A 221 24.48 9.87 -14.67
N THR A 222 23.61 10.80 -15.08
CA THR A 222 22.16 10.70 -14.93
C THR A 222 21.61 9.49 -15.68
N LEU A 223 22.05 9.27 -16.93
CA LEU A 223 21.58 8.17 -17.75
C LEU A 223 21.97 6.80 -17.16
N LEU A 224 23.19 6.66 -16.65
CA LEU A 224 23.63 5.46 -15.93
C LEU A 224 22.83 5.21 -14.65
N TYR A 225 22.55 6.26 -13.87
CA TYR A 225 21.73 6.17 -12.66
C TYR A 225 20.31 5.69 -12.97
N VAL A 226 19.68 6.29 -13.99
CA VAL A 226 18.32 5.93 -14.43
C VAL A 226 18.27 4.50 -14.98
N ILE A 227 19.27 4.06 -15.75
CA ILE A 227 19.36 2.67 -16.20
C ILE A 227 19.44 1.71 -15.01
N ALA A 228 20.33 1.98 -14.04
CA ALA A 228 20.47 1.15 -12.85
C ALA A 228 19.15 1.09 -12.06
N ALA A 229 18.50 2.23 -11.84
CA ALA A 229 17.23 2.31 -11.15
C ALA A 229 16.10 1.58 -11.90
N PHE A 230 16.02 1.72 -13.22
CA PHE A 230 15.03 1.02 -14.05
C PHE A 230 15.22 -0.50 -14.01
N VAL A 231 16.47 -0.98 -14.03
CA VAL A 231 16.78 -2.41 -13.86
C VAL A 231 16.35 -2.89 -12.47
N ALA A 232 16.64 -2.12 -11.40
CA ALA A 232 16.21 -2.46 -10.04
C ALA A 232 14.68 -2.57 -9.93
N ILE A 233 13.94 -1.58 -10.44
CA ILE A 233 12.46 -1.56 -10.48
C ILE A 233 11.92 -2.77 -11.25
N SER A 234 12.50 -3.05 -12.43
CA SER A 234 12.08 -4.15 -13.30
C SER A 234 12.26 -5.51 -12.61
N LEU A 235 13.37 -5.70 -11.90
CA LEU A 235 13.65 -6.92 -11.16
C LEU A 235 12.74 -7.06 -9.92
N MET A 236 12.48 -5.97 -9.20
CA MET A 236 11.52 -5.94 -8.09
C MET A 236 10.12 -6.34 -8.56
N TRP A 237 9.62 -5.72 -9.64
CA TRP A 237 8.32 -6.04 -10.25
C TRP A 237 8.26 -7.50 -10.70
N SER A 238 9.27 -7.96 -11.45
CA SER A 238 9.36 -9.34 -11.93
C SER A 238 9.28 -10.34 -10.78
N SER A 239 9.96 -10.06 -9.66
CA SER A 239 9.97 -10.93 -8.48
C SER A 239 8.61 -11.13 -7.84
N TYR A 240 7.74 -10.13 -7.93
CA TYR A 240 6.39 -10.17 -7.42
C TYR A 240 5.45 -10.84 -8.42
N TYR A 241 5.44 -10.38 -9.67
CA TYR A 241 4.47 -10.83 -10.68
C TYR A 241 4.68 -12.28 -11.13
N ALA A 242 5.94 -12.68 -11.40
CA ALA A 242 6.25 -14.00 -11.97
C ALA A 242 5.72 -15.17 -11.12
N HIS A 243 5.55 -14.96 -9.82
CA HIS A 243 5.16 -15.98 -8.87
C HIS A 243 3.75 -15.81 -8.30
N LEU A 244 3.12 -14.64 -8.48
CA LEU A 244 1.84 -14.31 -7.84
C LEU A 244 0.72 -15.29 -8.23
N ASP A 245 0.59 -15.57 -9.53
CA ASP A 245 -0.45 -16.45 -10.06
C ASP A 245 -0.25 -17.93 -9.73
N TRP A 246 0.98 -18.34 -9.43
CA TRP A 246 1.31 -19.73 -9.14
C TRP A 246 1.30 -20.04 -7.64
N ILE A 247 1.71 -19.10 -6.80
CA ILE A 247 1.82 -19.30 -5.36
C ILE A 247 0.49 -19.09 -4.64
N ILE A 248 -0.29 -18.06 -5.00
CA ILE A 248 -1.49 -17.73 -4.22
C ILE A 248 -2.61 -18.74 -4.47
N ASP A 249 -3.12 -19.33 -3.40
CA ASP A 249 -4.33 -20.15 -3.45
C ASP A 249 -5.58 -19.27 -3.59
N LYS A 250 -6.01 -19.11 -4.84
CA LYS A 250 -7.21 -18.34 -5.21
C LYS A 250 -8.51 -18.96 -4.70
N LYS A 251 -8.50 -20.21 -4.22
CA LYS A 251 -9.68 -20.91 -3.69
C LYS A 251 -9.77 -20.88 -2.15
N GLN A 252 -8.78 -20.30 -1.48
CA GLN A 252 -8.73 -20.29 -0.02
C GLN A 252 -9.86 -19.45 0.59
N LEU A 253 -10.64 -20.03 1.49
CA LEU A 253 -11.68 -19.30 2.25
C LEU A 253 -11.03 -18.47 3.36
N THR A 254 -10.76 -17.21 3.07
CA THR A 254 -10.15 -16.25 4.00
C THR A 254 -11.02 -14.99 4.18
N ASN A 255 -10.63 -14.14 5.12
CA ASN A 255 -11.26 -12.85 5.37
C ASN A 255 -10.56 -11.68 4.63
N GLY A 256 -9.52 -11.96 3.82
CA GLY A 256 -8.76 -10.98 3.03
C GLY A 256 -7.87 -10.03 3.83
N GLN A 257 -7.95 -10.01 5.16
CA GLN A 257 -7.25 -9.01 5.98
C GLN A 257 -5.73 -9.16 5.83
N LEU A 258 -5.18 -10.36 5.96
CA LEU A 258 -3.73 -10.55 5.87
C LEU A 258 -3.16 -10.03 4.53
N LEU A 259 -3.87 -10.25 3.42
CA LEU A 259 -3.49 -9.74 2.09
C LEU A 259 -3.50 -8.21 2.06
N LEU A 260 -4.56 -7.56 2.54
CA LEU A 260 -4.65 -6.10 2.58
C LEU A 260 -3.53 -5.47 3.41
N TYR A 261 -3.29 -5.97 4.62
CA TYR A 261 -2.29 -5.38 5.52
C TYR A 261 -0.88 -5.55 4.97
N SER A 262 -0.60 -6.70 4.36
CA SER A 262 0.68 -6.91 3.70
C SER A 262 0.85 -5.92 2.54
N ASN A 263 -0.17 -5.75 1.69
CA ASN A 263 -0.05 -4.84 0.55
C ASN A 263 0.06 -3.35 0.94
N LEU A 264 -0.41 -2.93 2.12
CA LEU A 264 -0.08 -1.60 2.67
C LEU A 264 1.43 -1.41 2.79
N PHE A 265 2.13 -2.37 3.40
CA PHE A 265 3.58 -2.31 3.55
C PHE A 265 4.30 -2.37 2.20
N MET A 266 3.76 -3.12 1.24
CA MET A 266 4.27 -3.17 -0.14
C MET A 266 4.16 -1.80 -0.81
N LEU A 267 3.02 -1.12 -0.66
CA LEU A 267 2.80 0.21 -1.20
C LEU A 267 3.72 1.25 -0.57
N ILE A 268 3.84 1.27 0.76
CA ILE A 268 4.76 2.16 1.48
C ILE A 268 6.19 1.92 1.00
N SER A 269 6.58 0.65 0.85
CA SER A 269 7.89 0.29 0.34
C SER A 269 8.16 0.85 -1.06
N ILE A 270 7.26 0.64 -2.03
CA ILE A 270 7.45 1.09 -3.42
C ILE A 270 7.54 2.62 -3.50
N THR A 271 6.68 3.32 -2.77
CA THR A 271 6.64 4.80 -2.78
C THR A 271 7.82 5.42 -2.03
N LEU A 272 8.28 4.83 -0.92
CA LEU A 272 9.54 5.23 -0.29
C LEU A 272 10.75 4.96 -1.19
N PHE A 273 10.73 3.86 -1.95
CA PHE A 273 11.78 3.57 -2.94
C PHE A 273 11.78 4.62 -4.06
N ALA A 274 10.60 5.03 -4.55
CA ALA A 274 10.46 6.12 -5.52
C ALA A 274 11.05 7.44 -4.98
N ALA A 275 10.75 7.79 -3.73
CA ALA A 275 11.33 8.96 -3.08
C ALA A 275 12.85 8.83 -2.93
N ALA A 276 13.37 7.66 -2.58
CA ALA A 276 14.80 7.41 -2.49
C ALA A 276 15.53 7.61 -3.83
N LEU A 277 14.92 7.22 -4.95
CA LEU A 277 15.44 7.47 -6.29
C LEU A 277 15.59 8.96 -6.57
N HIS A 278 14.54 9.75 -6.29
CA HIS A 278 14.58 11.19 -6.51
C HIS A 278 15.61 11.89 -5.61
N LEU A 279 15.66 11.50 -4.32
CA LEU A 279 16.61 12.06 -3.35
C LEU A 279 18.05 11.60 -3.61
N GLY A 280 18.25 10.44 -4.24
CA GLY A 280 19.55 9.85 -4.51
C GLY A 280 20.31 10.48 -5.68
N HIS A 281 19.59 10.99 -6.69
CA HIS A 281 20.20 11.66 -7.84
C HIS A 281 20.70 13.08 -7.52
N HIS A 282 19.89 13.84 -6.76
CA HIS A 282 20.24 15.18 -6.27
C HIS A 282 20.29 15.20 -4.73
N PRO A 283 21.38 14.70 -4.14
CA PRO A 283 21.48 14.48 -2.71
C PRO A 283 21.60 15.81 -1.96
N VAL A 284 20.48 16.29 -1.40
CA VAL A 284 20.46 17.36 -0.39
C VAL A 284 20.66 16.77 1.03
N LEU A 285 20.25 15.52 1.20
CA LEU A 285 20.42 14.76 2.44
C LEU A 285 21.80 14.07 2.47
N PRO A 286 22.34 13.80 3.67
CA PRO A 286 23.54 12.96 3.80
C PRO A 286 23.29 11.58 3.21
N PHE A 287 24.28 11.03 2.50
CA PHE A 287 24.19 9.71 1.86
C PHE A 287 23.70 8.61 2.81
N ARG A 288 24.06 8.67 4.10
CA ARG A 288 23.58 7.71 5.11
C ARG A 288 22.06 7.61 5.18
N LEU A 289 21.34 8.74 5.13
CA LEU A 289 19.88 8.76 5.20
C LEU A 289 19.25 8.24 3.91
N ILE A 290 19.77 8.64 2.76
CA ILE A 290 19.31 8.17 1.45
C ILE A 290 19.52 6.65 1.34
N ASN A 291 20.70 6.19 1.73
CA ASN A 291 21.07 4.77 1.74
C ASN A 291 20.16 3.96 2.68
N LEU A 292 19.88 4.48 3.88
CA LEU A 292 18.94 3.86 4.81
C LEU A 292 17.54 3.78 4.20
N LEU A 293 17.08 4.82 3.51
CA LEU A 293 15.78 4.83 2.85
C LEU A 293 15.70 3.77 1.73
N PHE A 294 16.74 3.64 0.90
CA PHE A 294 16.85 2.57 -0.11
C PHE A 294 16.80 1.17 0.50
N ILE A 295 17.63 0.93 1.52
CA ILE A 295 17.72 -0.39 2.16
C ILE A 295 16.42 -0.73 2.89
N PHE A 296 15.84 0.22 3.62
CA PHE A 296 14.59 0.04 4.35
C PHE A 296 13.42 -0.25 3.40
N SER A 297 13.25 0.57 2.36
CA SER A 297 12.20 0.37 1.37
C SER A 297 12.35 -0.96 0.64
N PHE A 298 13.57 -1.32 0.21
CA PHE A 298 13.86 -2.61 -0.41
C PHE A 298 13.56 -3.78 0.53
N LEU A 299 14.07 -3.75 1.77
CA LEU A 299 13.84 -4.83 2.74
C LEU A 299 12.35 -4.99 3.07
N LEU A 300 11.62 -3.88 3.19
CA LEU A 300 10.18 -3.90 3.41
C LEU A 300 9.44 -4.54 2.23
N PHE A 301 9.86 -4.28 0.98
CA PHE A 301 9.30 -4.91 -0.23
C PHE A 301 9.40 -6.44 -0.18
N TYR A 302 10.63 -6.95 -0.07
CA TYR A 302 10.88 -8.40 -0.12
C TYR A 302 10.31 -9.10 1.10
N SER A 303 10.45 -8.53 2.29
CA SER A 303 9.86 -9.10 3.51
C SER A 303 8.35 -9.27 3.37
N THR A 304 7.67 -8.24 2.85
CA THR A 304 6.22 -8.27 2.61
C THR A 304 5.85 -9.28 1.53
N LYS A 305 6.57 -9.30 0.41
CA LYS A 305 6.36 -10.26 -0.68
C LYS A 305 6.48 -11.70 -0.18
N HIS A 306 7.58 -12.03 0.50
CA HIS A 306 7.80 -13.37 1.02
C HIS A 306 6.78 -13.74 2.10
N PHE A 307 6.37 -12.79 2.93
CA PHE A 307 5.31 -12.99 3.91
C PHE A 307 3.99 -13.39 3.22
N ILE A 308 3.57 -12.69 2.17
CA ILE A 308 2.37 -13.03 1.39
C ILE A 308 2.49 -14.45 0.82
N PHE A 309 3.63 -14.78 0.23
CA PHE A 309 3.87 -16.07 -0.41
C PHE A 309 3.98 -17.25 0.57
N ILE A 310 4.44 -17.02 1.80
CA ILE A 310 4.53 -18.05 2.85
C ILE A 310 3.18 -18.31 3.51
N TYR A 311 2.32 -17.28 3.65
CA TYR A 311 1.05 -17.40 4.37
C TYR A 311 -0.17 -17.74 3.50
N HIS A 312 -0.11 -17.52 2.18
CA HIS A 312 -1.17 -17.93 1.24
C HIS A 312 -0.70 -18.90 0.15
N PRO A 313 0.13 -19.92 0.44
CA PRO A 313 0.64 -20.78 -0.61
C PRO A 313 -0.37 -21.85 -1.00
N ARG A 314 -0.45 -22.20 -2.29
CA ARG A 314 -1.18 -23.37 -2.80
C ARG A 314 -0.70 -24.70 -2.22
N LYS A 315 0.58 -24.78 -1.91
CA LYS A 315 1.25 -25.95 -1.29
C LYS A 315 2.27 -25.46 -0.27
N LYS A 316 2.51 -26.20 0.80
CA LYS A 316 3.48 -25.77 1.82
C LYS A 316 4.85 -25.52 1.19
N VAL A 317 5.39 -24.33 1.41
CA VAL A 317 6.72 -23.95 0.94
C VAL A 317 7.77 -24.74 1.71
N ALA A 318 8.72 -25.34 0.99
CA ALA A 318 9.78 -26.15 1.61
C ALA A 318 10.65 -25.31 2.55
N LYS A 319 11.05 -25.90 3.69
CA LYS A 319 11.94 -25.25 4.67
C LYS A 319 13.26 -24.74 4.07
N LYS A 320 13.77 -25.40 3.02
CA LYS A 320 14.97 -24.99 2.29
C LYS A 320 14.80 -23.62 1.62
N THR A 321 13.64 -23.36 1.02
CA THR A 321 13.28 -22.08 0.41
C THR A 321 13.16 -20.98 1.47
N VAL A 322 12.50 -21.26 2.59
CA VAL A 322 12.41 -20.31 3.71
C VAL A 322 13.80 -19.94 4.25
N ARG A 323 14.72 -20.90 4.36
CA ARG A 323 16.11 -20.62 4.79
C ARG A 323 16.87 -19.75 3.79
N LYS A 324 16.68 -19.94 2.48
CA LYS A 324 17.28 -19.07 1.45
C LYS A 324 16.78 -17.63 1.58
N ILE A 325 15.47 -17.45 1.79
CA ILE A 325 14.85 -16.14 1.99
C ILE A 325 15.41 -15.45 3.23
N ILE A 326 15.48 -16.15 4.37
CA ILE A 326 16.04 -15.60 5.62
C ILE A 326 17.52 -15.23 5.42
N GLY A 327 18.30 -16.10 4.76
CA GLY A 327 19.71 -15.83 4.46
C GLY A 327 19.90 -14.56 3.62
N LEU A 328 19.07 -14.38 2.58
CA LEU A 328 19.09 -13.18 1.74
C LEU A 328 18.69 -11.92 2.53
N GLY A 329 17.68 -12.02 3.41
CA GLY A 329 17.30 -10.92 4.31
C GLY A 329 18.39 -10.53 5.29
N VAL A 330 19.06 -11.49 5.92
CA VAL A 330 20.22 -11.25 6.81
C VAL A 330 21.37 -10.60 6.04
N PHE A 331 21.63 -11.05 4.81
CA PHE A 331 22.64 -10.45 3.95
C PHE A 331 22.34 -8.97 3.64
N VAL A 332 21.09 -8.63 3.30
CA VAL A 332 20.67 -7.22 3.10
C VAL A 332 20.90 -6.37 4.35
N ILE A 333 20.58 -6.89 5.54
CA ILE A 333 20.76 -6.17 6.81
C ILE A 333 22.25 -5.94 7.11
N LEU A 334 23.07 -6.98 6.95
CA LEU A 334 24.52 -6.90 7.16
C LEU A 334 25.16 -5.91 6.17
N PHE A 335 24.83 -6.03 4.88
CA PHE A 335 25.28 -5.10 3.85
C PHE A 335 24.81 -3.68 4.17
N GLY A 336 23.56 -3.50 4.57
CA GLY A 336 23.02 -2.20 4.91
C GLY A 336 23.71 -1.55 6.10
N SER A 337 24.09 -2.36 7.10
CA SER A 337 24.89 -1.90 8.25
C SER A 337 26.28 -1.43 7.82
N ILE A 338 26.92 -2.16 6.91
CA ILE A 338 28.22 -1.78 6.33
C ILE A 338 28.08 -0.49 5.49
N ALA A 339 27.07 -0.42 4.61
CA ALA A 339 26.81 0.74 3.76
C ALA A 339 26.50 2.01 4.58
N PHE A 340 25.84 1.85 5.73
CA PHE A 340 25.59 2.93 6.68
C PHE A 340 26.89 3.52 7.26
N VAL A 341 27.88 2.67 7.57
CA VAL A 341 29.19 3.11 8.08
C VAL A 341 30.01 3.78 6.98
N ILE A 342 30.11 3.13 5.82
CA ILE A 342 31.01 3.54 4.72
C ILE A 342 30.47 4.76 3.94
N SER A 343 29.15 5.04 4.00
CA SER A 343 28.53 6.19 3.33
C SER A 343 28.77 6.22 1.81
N ILE A 344 28.60 5.06 1.16
CA ILE A 344 28.74 4.90 -0.30
C ILE A 344 27.70 5.73 -1.07
N THR A 345 28.01 6.08 -2.32
CA THR A 345 27.09 6.83 -3.19
C THR A 345 25.87 5.99 -3.58
N PRO A 346 24.67 6.59 -3.77
CA PRO A 346 23.43 5.87 -4.06
C PRO A 346 23.48 4.89 -5.25
N ILE A 347 24.28 5.19 -6.29
CA ILE A 347 24.42 4.30 -7.45
C ILE A 347 25.02 2.92 -7.10
N TRP A 348 25.96 2.86 -6.15
CA TRP A 348 26.53 1.59 -5.69
C TRP A 348 25.54 0.78 -4.87
N ILE A 349 24.63 1.45 -4.15
CA ILE A 349 23.53 0.77 -3.49
C ILE A 349 22.59 0.16 -4.51
N LEU A 350 22.18 0.91 -5.53
CA LEU A 350 21.35 0.37 -6.61
C LEU A 350 22.01 -0.86 -7.26
N ALA A 351 23.31 -0.80 -7.54
CA ALA A 351 24.05 -1.95 -8.09
C ALA A 351 23.95 -3.20 -7.19
N VAL A 352 24.10 -3.04 -5.87
CA VAL A 352 23.97 -4.16 -4.92
C VAL A 352 22.53 -4.65 -4.82
N LEU A 353 21.54 -3.74 -4.78
CA LEU A 353 20.12 -4.11 -4.76
C LEU A 353 19.70 -4.87 -6.02
N ILE A 354 20.27 -4.53 -7.19
CA ILE A 354 20.08 -5.27 -8.45
C ILE A 354 20.59 -6.70 -8.32
N VAL A 355 21.79 -6.91 -7.78
CA VAL A 355 22.36 -8.25 -7.57
C VAL A 355 21.47 -9.05 -6.62
N ILE A 356 21.06 -8.46 -5.50
CA ILE A 356 20.20 -9.12 -4.52
C ILE A 356 18.83 -9.46 -5.12
N SER A 357 18.22 -8.54 -5.87
CA SER A 357 16.95 -8.80 -6.55
C SER A 357 17.08 -9.87 -7.63
N SER A 358 18.23 -9.96 -8.30
CA SER A 358 18.48 -11.00 -9.29
C SER A 358 18.59 -12.38 -8.61
N LEU A 359 19.28 -12.45 -7.47
CA LEU A 359 19.35 -13.67 -6.66
C LEU A 359 17.97 -14.09 -6.15
N ASP A 360 17.15 -13.13 -5.72
CA ASP A 360 15.78 -13.41 -5.28
C ASP A 360 14.90 -13.96 -6.42
N ASN A 361 15.01 -13.40 -7.63
CA ASN A 361 14.31 -13.90 -8.82
C ASN A 361 14.70 -15.34 -9.19
N LEU A 362 15.90 -15.78 -8.82
CA LEU A 362 16.37 -17.16 -9.01
C LEU A 362 15.89 -18.13 -7.92
N ILE A 363 15.22 -17.65 -6.86
CA ILE A 363 14.66 -18.53 -5.82
C ILE A 363 13.47 -19.29 -6.41
N SER A 364 13.71 -20.53 -6.80
CA SER A 364 12.64 -21.48 -7.08
C SER A 364 11.88 -21.80 -5.79
N TYR A 365 10.57 -21.52 -5.80
CA TYR A 365 9.67 -21.89 -4.72
C TYR A 365 9.41 -23.40 -4.74
N GLU A 366 10.32 -24.17 -4.17
CA GLU A 366 10.15 -25.62 -3.92
C GLU A 366 9.00 -25.84 -2.92
N PHE A 367 8.10 -26.78 -3.22
CA PHE A 367 7.01 -27.18 -2.33
C PHE A 367 7.32 -28.52 -1.65
N GLU A 368 6.83 -28.71 -0.42
CA GLU A 368 6.90 -30.01 0.25
C GLU A 368 6.10 -31.05 -0.56
N LEU A 369 6.71 -32.22 -0.80
CA LEU A 369 6.00 -33.37 -1.36
C LEU A 369 4.94 -33.81 -0.34
N GLU A 370 3.68 -33.87 -0.75
CA GLU A 370 2.61 -34.47 0.06
C GLU A 370 2.98 -35.93 0.31
N LYS A 371 3.11 -36.30 1.59
CA LYS A 371 3.39 -37.67 2.04
C LYS A 371 2.14 -38.50 2.07
#